data_AF-V6U3Y7-F1
#
_entry.id   AF-V6U3Y7-F1
#
_cell.length_a   1.000
_cell.length_b   1.000
_cell.length_c   1.000
_cell.angle_alpha   90.00
_cell.angle_beta   90.00
_cell.angle_gamma   90.00
#
_symmetry.space_group_name_H-M   'P 1'
#
loop_
_entity.id
_entity.type
_entity.pdbx_description
1 polymer ?
#
loop_
_entity_poly.entity_id
_entity_poly.type
_entity_poly.pdbx_seq_one_letter_code
_entity_poly.pdbx_strand_id
1 'polypeptide(L)'
;MMNYLLFLLIGLHSLECPPDTTEYEGECVPSSCLFDGTLCGGHGTCDDYGVCNCDKGYSPTHSGCQPDACVDGTLLCNGHGKCSEQPNGRYKCDCDTGYELYNSAYYCVPEICITGSWLCNSHGVCIMDGQDGPHCKCDDTTEGDQCEICAKRGVLIDDVCVYDECVTTYPDGTQDECGGAGLCMSYNWSYVCRCDPFDSITLGPFTCVSNDCVSDNLSEGVCSRHGYCKGRQCICDEGYSGKLCEITTLDCEEDETLVNGVCYPTACLTNYTESDVVLCSGVGTCNFRRKECKCPTEYAGDQCELCSSGATRVDGACVDNACITDEPDGSISVCNGHGKCVQSESGSVRCRCSKGYGLLDTLTCVSRHCISTSSIVCGHHGVCVDDACQCDDGFSGEYCEDYDNCPANQQYVLGYCVPDVCVTTYSDGQKAICGGYGHCVEKEDGPTCECIKDGRFINGACVSEKCITDTSNDTVCSNNGQCKGGICDCKSGYKPHTCA
;
A
#
# COMPACT_ATOMS: atom_id res chain seq x y z
N MET A 1 42.27 -91.09 97.27
CA MET A 1 41.74 -90.81 98.62
C MET A 1 40.65 -89.76 98.44
N MET A 2 39.36 -90.10 98.59
CA MET A 2 38.64 -90.14 99.89
C MET A 2 38.51 -88.69 100.42
N ASN A 3 37.38 -88.08 100.77
CA ASN A 3 35.97 -88.42 100.88
C ASN A 3 35.20 -87.11 101.24
N TYR A 4 33.87 -87.10 101.06
CA TYR A 4 32.85 -86.21 101.68
C TYR A 4 32.88 -84.68 101.51
N LEU A 5 31.79 -84.09 100.99
CA LEU A 5 30.73 -83.49 101.83
C LEU A 5 29.50 -83.04 100.99
N LEU A 6 28.32 -83.21 101.62
CA LEU A 6 26.95 -82.76 101.32
C LEU A 6 26.77 -81.38 100.66
N PHE A 7 25.81 -81.22 99.73
CA PHE A 7 24.52 -80.50 99.90
C PHE A 7 23.79 -80.29 98.54
N LEU A 8 22.45 -80.12 98.62
CA LEU A 8 21.55 -79.46 97.66
C LEU A 8 21.13 -80.21 96.38
N LEU A 9 19.99 -80.90 96.47
CA LEU A 9 19.11 -81.15 95.33
C LEU A 9 18.27 -79.89 95.09
N ILE A 10 18.78 -79.00 94.24
CA ILE A 10 18.02 -77.91 93.62
C ILE A 10 17.17 -78.57 92.53
N GLY A 11 15.85 -78.59 92.71
CA GLY A 11 14.93 -78.87 91.62
C GLY A 11 15.02 -77.74 90.61
N LEU A 12 15.48 -78.07 89.39
CA LEU A 12 15.36 -77.20 88.22
C LEU A 12 13.88 -76.84 88.05
N HIS A 13 13.50 -75.64 88.48
CA HIS A 13 12.35 -74.97 87.89
C HIS A 13 12.86 -74.44 86.56
N SER A 14 12.35 -74.98 85.45
CA SER A 14 12.35 -74.24 84.19
C SER A 14 11.72 -72.88 84.50
N LEU A 15 12.49 -71.82 84.28
CA LEU A 15 12.02 -70.45 84.39
C LEU A 15 11.07 -70.24 83.20
N GLU A 16 9.83 -70.70 83.31
CA GLU A 16 8.81 -70.38 82.32
C GLU A 16 8.52 -68.89 82.44
N CYS A 17 8.76 -68.18 81.35
CA CYS A 17 8.51 -66.75 81.28
C CYS A 17 7.02 -66.44 81.56
N PRO A 18 6.72 -65.29 82.19
CA PRO A 18 5.35 -64.85 82.39
C PRO A 18 4.54 -64.84 81.07
N PRO A 19 3.19 -64.93 81.12
CA PRO A 19 2.35 -64.83 79.94
C PRO A 19 2.71 -63.59 79.10
N ASP A 20 2.64 -63.74 77.77
CA ASP A 20 2.97 -62.70 76.77
C ASP A 20 4.46 -62.28 76.71
N THR A 21 5.36 -63.01 77.39
CA THR A 21 6.82 -62.85 77.28
C THR A 21 7.49 -64.13 76.78
N THR A 22 8.62 -63.98 76.10
CA THR A 22 9.45 -65.07 75.54
C THR A 22 10.87 -64.97 76.07
N GLU A 23 11.52 -66.09 76.35
CA GLU A 23 12.93 -66.12 76.76
C GLU A 23 13.82 -65.69 75.58
N TYR A 24 14.59 -64.63 75.77
CA TYR A 24 15.59 -64.13 74.83
C TYR A 24 16.88 -63.80 75.59
N GLU A 25 18.00 -64.43 75.21
CA GLU A 25 19.31 -64.28 75.86
C GLU A 25 19.32 -64.40 77.40
N GLY A 26 18.42 -65.21 77.97
CA GLY A 26 18.34 -65.48 79.41
C GLY A 26 17.46 -64.52 80.21
N GLU A 27 16.75 -63.60 79.54
CA GLU A 27 15.73 -62.72 80.12
C GLU A 27 14.36 -62.95 79.46
N CYS A 28 13.28 -62.63 80.17
CA CYS A 28 11.93 -62.69 79.61
C CYS A 28 11.55 -61.33 79.02
N VAL A 29 11.43 -61.25 77.70
CA VAL A 29 11.07 -60.04 76.97
C VAL A 29 9.64 -60.14 76.42
N PRO A 30 8.88 -59.04 76.28
CA PRO A 30 7.58 -59.07 75.62
C PRO A 30 7.65 -59.73 74.23
N SER A 31 6.79 -60.73 74.01
CA SER A 31 6.77 -61.51 72.76
C SER A 31 6.47 -60.65 71.53
N SER A 32 5.79 -59.50 71.71
CA SER A 32 5.51 -58.53 70.65
C SER A 32 6.75 -57.81 70.11
N CYS A 33 7.88 -57.85 70.84
CA CYS A 33 9.14 -57.26 70.41
C CYS A 33 10.05 -58.25 69.69
N LEU A 34 9.68 -59.52 69.58
CA LEU A 34 10.52 -60.54 68.96
C LEU A 34 10.06 -60.79 67.52
N PHE A 35 10.89 -60.39 66.55
CA PHE A 35 10.62 -60.52 65.12
C PHE A 35 11.64 -61.49 64.50
N ASP A 36 11.16 -62.61 63.93
CA ASP A 36 11.99 -63.69 63.41
C ASP A 36 13.13 -64.13 64.35
N GLY A 37 12.83 -64.17 65.65
CA GLY A 37 13.78 -64.57 66.70
C GLY A 37 14.78 -63.49 67.11
N THR A 38 14.62 -62.24 66.64
CA THR A 38 15.50 -61.11 66.96
C THR A 38 14.74 -60.02 67.69
N LEU A 39 15.30 -59.51 68.79
CA LEU A 39 14.69 -58.40 69.54
C LEU A 39 14.66 -57.13 68.68
N CYS A 40 13.46 -56.61 68.43
CA CYS A 40 13.19 -55.42 67.62
C CYS A 40 13.89 -55.44 66.24
N GLY A 41 14.05 -56.62 65.62
CA GLY A 41 14.74 -56.78 64.34
C GLY A 41 16.25 -56.52 64.40
N GLY A 42 16.83 -56.45 65.60
CA GLY A 42 18.27 -56.23 65.83
C GLY A 42 18.69 -54.77 65.88
N HIS A 43 17.73 -53.84 65.77
CA HIS A 43 17.98 -52.40 65.64
C HIS A 43 17.13 -51.57 66.60
N GLY A 44 17.03 -52.02 67.85
CA GLY A 44 16.33 -51.28 68.89
C GLY A 44 16.21 -52.04 70.21
N THR A 45 15.56 -51.40 71.18
CA THR A 45 15.28 -51.96 72.50
C THR A 45 13.78 -52.08 72.75
N CYS A 46 13.36 -53.16 73.41
CA CYS A 46 11.96 -53.35 73.81
C CYS A 46 11.70 -52.69 75.16
N ASP A 47 10.61 -51.93 75.29
CA ASP A 47 10.15 -51.44 76.59
C ASP A 47 9.19 -52.42 77.28
N ASP A 48 8.86 -52.12 78.54
CA ASP A 48 7.97 -52.94 79.38
C ASP A 48 6.53 -53.05 78.84
N TYR A 49 6.14 -52.19 77.90
CA TYR A 49 4.83 -52.21 77.24
C TYR A 49 4.83 -52.99 75.92
N GLY A 50 5.97 -53.57 75.54
CA GLY A 50 6.12 -54.34 74.32
C GLY A 50 6.24 -53.49 73.05
N VAL A 51 6.73 -52.25 73.18
CA VAL A 51 7.00 -51.34 72.07
C VAL A 51 8.50 -51.31 71.77
N CYS A 52 8.84 -51.43 70.49
CA CYS A 52 10.22 -51.31 70.03
C CYS A 52 10.64 -49.85 69.88
N ASN A 53 11.63 -49.45 70.67
CA ASN A 53 12.33 -48.18 70.56
C ASN A 53 13.52 -48.37 69.62
N CYS A 54 13.38 -47.92 68.38
CA CYS A 54 14.35 -48.17 67.32
C CYS A 54 15.60 -47.29 67.43
N ASP A 55 16.73 -47.84 66.99
CA ASP A 55 18.00 -47.13 66.89
C ASP A 55 17.92 -46.00 65.85
N LYS A 56 18.84 -45.03 65.96
CA LYS A 56 18.91 -43.92 65.00
C LYS A 56 19.11 -44.44 63.57
N GLY A 57 18.22 -44.05 62.66
CA GLY A 57 18.23 -44.50 61.26
C GLY A 57 17.24 -45.66 61.00
N TYR A 58 16.49 -46.08 62.02
CA TYR A 58 15.48 -47.13 61.95
C TYR A 58 14.13 -46.66 62.50
N SER A 59 13.07 -47.13 61.86
CA SER A 59 11.68 -46.81 62.20
C SER A 59 10.89 -48.09 62.50
N PRO A 60 9.90 -48.02 63.42
CA PRO A 60 9.10 -49.17 63.79
C PRO A 60 8.15 -49.57 62.66
N THR A 61 8.11 -50.86 62.35
CA THR A 61 7.19 -51.48 61.39
C THR A 61 6.53 -52.71 61.98
N HIS A 62 5.62 -53.35 61.24
CA HIS A 62 5.03 -54.64 61.63
C HIS A 62 6.06 -55.81 61.62
N SER A 63 7.28 -55.57 61.12
CA SER A 63 8.38 -56.55 61.06
C SER A 63 9.57 -56.12 61.91
N GLY A 64 9.33 -55.33 62.96
CA GLY A 64 10.37 -54.78 63.85
C GLY A 64 10.96 -53.46 63.35
N CYS A 65 12.11 -53.08 63.88
CA CYS A 65 12.81 -51.85 63.46
C CYS A 65 13.47 -52.06 62.10
N GLN A 66 13.07 -51.25 61.12
CA GLN A 66 13.54 -51.31 59.74
C GLN A 66 14.20 -50.00 59.32
N PRO A 67 15.14 -49.98 58.36
CA PRO A 67 15.83 -48.76 57.96
C PRO A 67 14.86 -47.66 57.52
N ASP A 68 15.03 -46.44 58.03
CA ASP A 68 14.15 -45.28 57.77
C ASP A 68 13.93 -45.04 56.27
N ALA A 69 14.96 -45.32 55.45
CA ALA A 69 14.92 -45.14 54.01
C ALA A 69 13.92 -46.05 53.27
N CYS A 70 13.40 -47.09 53.93
CA CYS A 70 12.47 -48.08 53.39
C CYS A 70 11.06 -47.99 54.02
N VAL A 71 10.83 -47.10 54.98
CA VAL A 71 9.59 -47.07 55.78
C VAL A 71 8.69 -45.91 55.35
N ASP A 72 7.44 -46.23 55.01
CA ASP A 72 6.37 -45.27 54.76
C ASP A 72 5.33 -45.36 55.88
N GLY A 73 5.38 -44.41 56.82
CA GLY A 73 4.60 -44.48 58.06
C GLY A 73 5.00 -45.71 58.90
N THR A 74 4.21 -46.78 58.85
CA THR A 74 4.49 -48.07 59.53
C THR A 74 4.65 -49.24 58.55
N LEU A 75 4.57 -48.98 57.25
CA LEU A 75 4.65 -49.98 56.20
C LEU A 75 6.06 -50.04 55.63
N LEU A 76 6.63 -51.23 55.57
CA LEU A 76 7.87 -51.47 54.87
C LEU A 76 7.58 -51.49 53.36
N CYS A 77 8.31 -50.69 52.58
CA CYS A 77 8.16 -50.62 51.13
C CYS A 77 6.71 -50.40 50.67
N ASN A 78 5.98 -49.52 51.39
CA ASN A 78 4.53 -49.29 51.27
C ASN A 78 3.67 -50.57 51.14
N GLY A 79 4.15 -51.69 51.70
CA GLY A 79 3.47 -52.99 51.68
C GLY A 79 3.78 -53.88 50.47
N HIS A 80 4.61 -53.44 49.53
CA HIS A 80 4.84 -54.09 48.23
C HIS A 80 6.33 -54.34 47.92
N GLY A 81 7.10 -54.76 48.92
CA GLY A 81 8.49 -55.12 48.71
C GLY A 81 9.25 -55.45 49.99
N LYS A 82 10.56 -55.66 49.83
CA LYS A 82 11.51 -55.92 50.93
C LYS A 82 12.62 -54.89 50.91
N CYS A 83 13.08 -54.47 52.08
CA CYS A 83 14.21 -53.55 52.18
C CYS A 83 15.53 -54.29 52.00
N SER A 84 16.41 -53.78 51.12
CA SER A 84 17.73 -54.35 50.87
C SER A 84 18.83 -53.29 50.96
N GLU A 85 19.96 -53.70 51.53
CA GLU A 85 21.16 -52.88 51.59
C GLU A 85 21.85 -52.83 50.22
N GLN A 86 22.16 -51.62 49.78
CA GLN A 86 22.84 -51.35 48.52
C GLN A 86 24.36 -51.32 48.73
N PRO A 87 25.17 -51.50 47.67
CA PRO A 87 26.63 -51.54 47.77
C PRO A 87 27.30 -50.28 48.37
N ASN A 88 26.56 -49.17 48.45
CA ASN A 88 27.00 -47.90 49.04
C ASN A 88 26.58 -47.73 50.51
N GLY A 89 26.07 -48.79 51.16
CA GLY A 89 25.57 -48.77 52.54
C GLY A 89 24.25 -48.01 52.72
N ARG A 90 23.54 -47.68 51.62
CA ARG A 90 22.18 -47.13 51.68
C ARG A 90 21.16 -48.26 51.55
N TYR A 91 19.95 -48.03 52.01
CA TYR A 91 18.86 -48.98 51.85
C TYR A 91 17.89 -48.51 50.77
N LYS A 92 17.34 -49.46 50.02
CA LYS A 92 16.21 -49.24 49.11
C LYS A 92 15.27 -50.45 49.16
N CYS A 93 14.05 -50.26 48.69
CA CYS A 93 13.12 -51.35 48.50
C CYS A 93 13.39 -52.11 47.20
N ASP A 94 13.44 -53.44 47.31
CA ASP A 94 13.27 -54.36 46.20
C ASP A 94 11.77 -54.70 46.15
N CYS A 95 11.09 -54.14 45.15
CA CYS A 95 9.66 -54.24 45.00
C CYS A 95 9.22 -55.66 44.61
N ASP A 96 8.01 -56.04 45.01
CA ASP A 96 7.39 -57.30 44.63
C ASP A 96 7.14 -57.36 43.11
N THR A 97 6.99 -58.57 42.56
CA THR A 97 6.72 -58.75 41.12
C THR A 97 5.53 -57.92 40.65
N GLY A 98 5.72 -57.12 39.59
CA GLY A 98 4.70 -56.21 39.03
C GLY A 98 4.69 -54.82 39.67
N TYR A 99 5.65 -54.53 40.54
CA TYR A 99 5.87 -53.21 41.14
C TYR A 99 7.29 -52.72 40.84
N GLU A 100 7.42 -51.41 40.64
CA GLU A 100 8.68 -50.72 40.41
C GLU A 100 8.84 -49.53 41.37
N LEU A 101 10.09 -49.18 41.64
CA LEU A 101 10.45 -48.10 42.55
C LEU A 101 10.18 -46.74 41.86
N TYR A 102 9.34 -45.89 42.44
CA TYR A 102 8.97 -44.59 41.86
C TYR A 102 9.33 -43.41 42.78
N ASN A 103 10.17 -42.49 42.30
CA ASN A 103 10.54 -41.21 42.93
C ASN A 103 11.00 -41.24 44.40
N SER A 104 11.24 -42.41 45.00
CA SER A 104 11.77 -42.56 46.35
C SER A 104 12.51 -43.89 46.51
N ALA A 105 13.18 -44.10 47.64
CA ALA A 105 13.85 -45.37 47.96
C ALA A 105 12.92 -46.43 48.56
N TYR A 106 11.65 -46.09 48.83
CA TYR A 106 10.71 -46.95 49.55
C TYR A 106 9.35 -47.13 48.88
N TYR A 107 9.06 -46.39 47.80
CA TYR A 107 7.73 -46.34 47.21
C TYR A 107 7.66 -47.22 45.95
N CYS A 108 7.12 -48.41 46.13
CA CYS A 108 6.84 -49.41 45.12
C CYS A 108 5.44 -49.18 44.54
N VAL A 109 5.39 -48.88 43.24
CA VAL A 109 4.18 -48.57 42.48
C VAL A 109 3.97 -49.63 41.41
N PRO A 110 2.73 -50.06 41.12
CA PRO A 110 2.46 -50.99 40.03
C PRO A 110 3.05 -50.52 38.70
N GLU A 111 3.74 -51.40 37.98
CA GLU A 111 4.36 -51.09 36.68
C GLU A 111 3.36 -50.51 35.66
N ILE A 112 2.12 -51.00 35.70
CA ILE A 112 1.02 -50.52 34.84
C ILE A 112 0.72 -49.03 35.02
N CYS A 113 1.06 -48.45 36.17
CA CYS A 113 0.87 -47.03 36.45
C CYS A 113 2.07 -46.15 36.06
N ILE A 114 3.18 -46.72 35.57
CA ILE A 114 4.42 -45.98 35.29
C ILE A 114 4.63 -45.89 33.77
N THR A 115 4.81 -44.67 33.28
CA THR A 115 5.17 -44.38 31.89
C THR A 115 6.46 -43.58 31.87
N GLY A 116 7.58 -44.24 31.53
CA GLY A 116 8.91 -43.62 31.59
C GLY A 116 9.28 -43.22 33.02
N SER A 117 9.26 -41.93 33.34
CA SER A 117 9.54 -41.39 34.68
C SER A 117 8.31 -40.77 35.36
N TRP A 118 7.11 -40.97 34.78
CA TRP A 118 5.89 -40.31 35.20
C TRP A 118 4.85 -41.34 35.66
N LEU A 119 4.13 -41.01 36.74
CA LEU A 119 2.96 -41.75 37.17
C LEU A 119 1.76 -41.37 36.30
N CYS A 120 1.12 -42.35 35.66
CA CYS A 120 -0.03 -42.15 34.76
C CYS A 120 0.21 -41.00 33.75
N ASN A 121 1.40 -41.02 33.14
CA ASN A 121 1.89 -40.01 32.20
C ASN A 121 1.77 -38.54 32.68
N SER A 122 1.77 -38.30 34.00
CA SER A 122 1.50 -37.00 34.65
C SER A 122 0.08 -36.44 34.50
N HIS A 123 -0.80 -37.17 33.84
CA HIS A 123 -2.18 -36.78 33.56
C HIS A 123 -3.20 -37.57 34.39
N GLY A 124 -2.75 -38.22 35.46
CA GLY A 124 -3.64 -39.02 36.28
C GLY A 124 -3.05 -39.39 37.63
N VAL A 125 -3.82 -40.18 38.35
CA VAL A 125 -3.41 -40.78 39.62
C VAL A 125 -3.56 -42.30 39.52
N CYS A 126 -2.60 -43.03 40.08
CA CYS A 126 -2.70 -44.49 40.18
C CYS A 126 -3.67 -44.84 41.31
N ILE A 127 -4.74 -45.57 40.98
CA ILE A 127 -5.76 -46.02 41.93
C ILE A 127 -5.59 -47.52 42.16
N MET A 128 -5.59 -47.91 43.43
CA MET A 128 -5.59 -49.30 43.85
C MET A 128 -7.04 -49.72 44.15
N ASP A 129 -7.72 -50.33 43.17
CA ASP A 129 -9.09 -50.84 43.35
C ASP A 129 -9.09 -52.33 43.72
N GLY A 130 -9.88 -52.71 44.72
CA GLY A 130 -9.97 -54.10 45.20
C GLY A 130 -10.72 -55.06 44.26
N GLN A 131 -11.49 -54.55 43.30
CA GLN A 131 -12.21 -55.35 42.29
C GLN A 131 -11.52 -55.33 40.93
N ASP A 132 -11.08 -54.15 40.49
CA ASP A 132 -10.53 -53.94 39.14
C ASP A 132 -9.00 -53.93 39.08
N GLY A 133 -8.33 -53.95 40.23
CA GLY A 133 -6.87 -53.91 40.33
C GLY A 133 -6.27 -52.52 40.13
N PRO A 134 -4.93 -52.42 40.08
CA PRO A 134 -4.24 -51.15 39.90
C PRO A 134 -4.47 -50.60 38.49
N HIS A 135 -4.91 -49.36 38.39
CA HIS A 135 -5.12 -48.69 37.11
C HIS A 135 -4.93 -47.18 37.24
N CYS A 136 -4.65 -46.52 36.12
CA CYS A 136 -4.62 -45.07 36.08
C CYS A 136 -6.03 -44.49 35.98
N LYS A 137 -6.31 -43.53 36.86
CA LYS A 137 -7.45 -42.64 36.72
C LYS A 137 -6.97 -41.33 36.09
N CYS A 138 -7.26 -41.18 34.81
CA CYS A 138 -6.87 -40.01 34.02
C CYS A 138 -7.69 -38.77 34.37
N ASP A 139 -7.09 -37.62 34.10
CA ASP A 139 -7.77 -36.33 34.03
C ASP A 139 -8.69 -36.26 32.80
N ASP A 140 -9.53 -35.24 32.75
CA ASP A 140 -10.52 -35.13 31.66
C ASP A 140 -9.89 -34.87 30.26
N THR A 141 -8.58 -34.58 30.17
CA THR A 141 -7.87 -34.35 28.91
C THR A 141 -7.28 -35.61 28.31
N THR A 142 -7.19 -36.68 29.07
CA THR A 142 -6.50 -37.90 28.66
C THR A 142 -7.31 -39.16 28.96
N GLU A 143 -7.05 -40.21 28.19
CA GLU A 143 -7.63 -41.54 28.32
C GLU A 143 -6.56 -42.59 27.96
N GLY A 144 -6.94 -43.86 28.04
CA GLY A 144 -6.01 -44.98 27.91
C GLY A 144 -5.62 -45.56 29.27
N ASP A 145 -4.93 -46.69 29.24
CA ASP A 145 -4.58 -47.44 30.45
C ASP A 145 -3.52 -46.69 31.28
N GLN A 146 -2.75 -45.80 30.65
CA GLN A 146 -1.71 -44.99 31.29
C GLN A 146 -1.88 -43.48 31.06
N CYS A 147 -3.05 -43.03 30.60
CA CYS A 147 -3.34 -41.62 30.27
C CYS A 147 -2.49 -41.06 29.13
N GLU A 148 -2.29 -41.87 28.10
CA GLU A 148 -1.43 -41.59 26.94
C GLU A 148 -2.16 -41.08 25.70
N ILE A 149 -3.49 -41.15 25.68
CA ILE A 149 -4.34 -40.77 24.55
C ILE A 149 -5.09 -39.48 24.90
N CYS A 150 -5.14 -38.48 24.01
CA CYS A 150 -5.98 -37.31 24.28
C CYS A 150 -7.47 -37.69 24.24
N ALA A 151 -8.18 -37.41 25.32
CA ALA A 151 -9.61 -37.63 25.46
C ALA A 151 -10.42 -36.46 24.90
N LYS A 152 -11.76 -36.51 25.08
CA LYS A 152 -12.71 -35.55 24.49
C LYS A 152 -12.43 -34.08 24.81
N ARG A 153 -11.91 -33.74 26.00
CA ARG A 153 -11.59 -32.34 26.37
C ARG A 153 -10.14 -31.97 26.06
N GLY A 154 -9.35 -32.89 25.55
CA GLY A 154 -7.96 -32.69 25.13
C GLY A 154 -7.85 -32.53 23.62
N VAL A 155 -6.98 -31.64 23.19
CA VAL A 155 -6.56 -31.45 21.79
C VAL A 155 -5.06 -31.65 21.74
N LEU A 156 -4.60 -32.49 20.81
CA LEU A 156 -3.17 -32.78 20.65
C LEU A 156 -2.47 -31.61 19.95
N ILE A 157 -1.54 -30.96 20.65
CA ILE A 157 -0.69 -29.88 20.13
C ILE A 157 0.76 -30.20 20.53
N ASP A 158 1.66 -30.31 19.56
CA ASP A 158 3.09 -30.62 19.78
C ASP A 158 3.33 -31.78 20.77
N ASP A 159 2.62 -32.90 20.58
CA ASP A 159 2.65 -34.11 21.42
C ASP A 159 2.14 -33.93 22.86
N VAL A 160 1.44 -32.84 23.16
CA VAL A 160 0.81 -32.55 24.47
C VAL A 160 -0.71 -32.44 24.32
N CYS A 161 -1.46 -33.06 25.24
CA CYS A 161 -2.91 -32.91 25.31
C CYS A 161 -3.28 -31.62 26.05
N VAL A 162 -3.71 -30.59 25.30
CA VAL A 162 -4.10 -29.29 25.83
C VAL A 162 -5.61 -29.22 25.97
N TYR A 163 -6.12 -28.61 27.05
CA TYR A 163 -7.56 -28.39 27.20
C TYR A 163 -8.13 -27.59 26.02
N ASP A 164 -9.23 -28.07 25.44
CA ASP A 164 -9.91 -27.45 24.30
C ASP A 164 -10.21 -25.95 24.48
N GLU A 165 -10.56 -25.52 25.70
CA GLU A 165 -10.78 -24.12 26.09
C GLU A 165 -9.54 -23.21 25.94
N CYS A 166 -8.33 -23.78 25.95
CA CYS A 166 -7.05 -23.08 25.82
C CYS A 166 -6.47 -23.13 24.40
N VAL A 167 -7.15 -23.78 23.45
CA VAL A 167 -6.63 -23.96 22.09
C VAL A 167 -7.03 -22.79 21.20
N THR A 168 -6.03 -22.17 20.58
CA THR A 168 -6.25 -21.17 19.53
C THR A 168 -6.15 -21.85 18.17
N THR A 169 -7.24 -21.83 17.39
CA THR A 169 -7.24 -22.32 16.00
C THR A 169 -7.11 -21.13 15.05
N TYR A 170 -6.10 -21.16 14.19
CA TYR A 170 -5.81 -20.10 13.24
C TYR A 170 -6.56 -20.29 11.91
N PRO A 171 -6.65 -19.23 11.07
CA PRO A 171 -7.30 -19.32 9.76
C PRO A 171 -6.71 -20.38 8.82
N ASP A 172 -5.43 -20.71 8.95
CA ASP A 172 -4.75 -21.77 8.17
C ASP A 172 -5.08 -23.20 8.66
N GLY A 173 -5.89 -23.33 9.70
CA GLY A 173 -6.28 -24.60 10.32
C GLY A 173 -5.28 -25.14 11.33
N THR A 174 -4.14 -24.48 11.53
CA THR A 174 -3.18 -24.86 12.58
C THR A 174 -3.67 -24.43 13.96
N GLN A 175 -3.09 -25.04 15.00
CA GLN A 175 -3.52 -24.85 16.38
C GLN A 175 -2.31 -24.65 17.30
N ASP A 176 -2.44 -23.75 18.28
CA ASP A 176 -1.46 -23.53 19.34
C ASP A 176 -2.15 -23.47 20.72
N GLU A 177 -1.41 -23.85 21.76
CA GLU A 177 -1.78 -23.56 23.14
C GLU A 177 -1.70 -22.05 23.38
N CYS A 178 -2.82 -21.44 23.78
CA CYS A 178 -2.89 -20.04 24.18
C CYS A 178 -2.28 -19.04 23.18
N GLY A 179 -2.43 -19.30 21.88
CA GLY A 179 -1.90 -18.43 20.81
C GLY A 179 -0.36 -18.47 20.67
N GLY A 180 0.29 -19.45 21.28
CA GLY A 180 1.75 -19.62 21.25
C GLY A 180 2.51 -18.61 22.12
N ALA A 181 1.81 -17.86 22.98
CA ALA A 181 2.38 -16.81 23.82
C ALA A 181 1.91 -16.86 25.28
N GLY A 182 1.47 -18.05 25.73
CA GLY A 182 0.99 -18.31 27.08
C GLY A 182 0.94 -19.81 27.40
N LEU A 183 0.50 -20.13 28.62
CA LEU A 183 0.31 -21.50 29.10
C LEU A 183 -1.11 -21.68 29.63
N CYS A 184 -1.70 -22.84 29.37
CA CYS A 184 -2.99 -23.23 29.92
C CYS A 184 -2.84 -23.62 31.39
N MET A 185 -3.65 -23.03 32.26
CA MET A 185 -3.63 -23.33 33.69
C MET A 185 -5.03 -23.55 34.23
N SER A 186 -5.13 -24.46 35.21
CA SER A 186 -6.35 -24.66 35.98
C SER A 186 -6.54 -23.51 36.97
N TYR A 187 -7.70 -22.84 36.92
CA TYR A 187 -8.11 -21.81 37.87
C TYR A 187 -9.60 -21.92 38.20
N ASN A 188 -9.93 -22.14 39.46
CA ASN A 188 -11.31 -22.21 39.96
C ASN A 188 -12.23 -23.15 39.14
N TRP A 189 -11.72 -24.35 38.83
CA TRP A 189 -12.39 -25.38 38.01
C TRP A 189 -12.65 -25.02 36.54
N SER A 190 -11.97 -23.99 36.00
CA SER A 190 -11.92 -23.65 34.58
C SER A 190 -10.47 -23.62 34.10
N TYR A 191 -10.24 -23.80 32.80
CA TYR A 191 -8.92 -23.69 32.21
C TYR A 191 -8.79 -22.34 31.50
N VAL A 192 -7.76 -21.60 31.87
CA VAL A 192 -7.54 -20.24 31.36
C VAL A 192 -6.12 -20.12 30.86
N CYS A 193 -5.96 -19.39 29.77
CA CYS A 193 -4.64 -19.03 29.28
C CYS A 193 -4.04 -17.93 30.14
N ARG A 194 -2.84 -18.23 30.64
CA ARG A 194 -2.00 -17.25 31.30
C ARG A 194 -0.94 -16.78 30.31
N CYS A 195 -1.07 -15.55 29.88
CA CYS A 195 -0.15 -14.91 28.97
C CYS A 195 1.18 -14.57 29.65
N ASP A 196 2.27 -14.60 28.88
CA ASP A 196 3.55 -14.09 29.32
C ASP A 196 3.41 -12.61 29.72
N PRO A 197 3.71 -12.24 30.99
CA PRO A 197 3.46 -10.88 31.48
C PRO A 197 4.35 -9.81 30.86
N PHE A 198 5.44 -10.17 30.17
CA PHE A 198 6.36 -9.24 29.54
C PHE A 198 6.19 -9.17 28.02
N ASP A 199 5.84 -10.29 27.40
CA ASP A 199 5.92 -10.44 25.95
C ASP A 199 4.57 -10.63 25.25
N SER A 200 3.44 -10.67 25.98
CA SER A 200 2.12 -10.82 25.37
C SER A 200 0.99 -10.10 26.11
N ILE A 201 -0.12 -9.92 25.40
CA ILE A 201 -1.37 -9.35 25.90
C ILE A 201 -2.52 -10.36 25.73
N THR A 202 -3.53 -10.25 26.58
CA THR A 202 -4.77 -11.05 26.44
C THR A 202 -5.75 -10.35 25.49
N LEU A 203 -6.17 -11.03 24.44
CA LEU A 203 -7.23 -10.59 23.54
C LEU A 203 -8.44 -11.52 23.61
N GLY A 204 -9.63 -10.91 23.73
CA GLY A 204 -10.89 -11.64 23.91
C GLY A 204 -10.88 -12.54 25.15
N PRO A 205 -11.66 -13.64 25.10
CA PRO A 205 -11.67 -14.75 26.03
C PRO A 205 -10.43 -14.89 26.89
N PHE A 206 -9.42 -15.44 26.24
CA PHE A 206 -8.28 -16.10 26.83
C PHE A 206 -7.21 -16.37 25.74
N THR A 207 -7.07 -15.54 24.70
CA THR A 207 -6.01 -15.75 23.68
C THR A 207 -4.85 -14.83 23.97
N CYS A 208 -3.64 -15.38 24.08
CA CYS A 208 -2.43 -14.58 24.24
C CYS A 208 -1.89 -14.18 22.87
N VAL A 209 -1.64 -12.89 22.69
CA VAL A 209 -1.04 -12.35 21.46
C VAL A 209 0.26 -11.68 21.82
N SER A 210 1.34 -12.08 21.15
CA SER A 210 2.65 -11.48 21.39
C SER A 210 2.65 -9.99 21.07
N ASN A 211 3.34 -9.21 21.91
CA ASN A 211 3.60 -7.79 21.68
C ASN A 211 4.32 -7.54 20.35
N ASP A 212 5.07 -8.52 19.84
CA ASP A 212 5.73 -8.44 18.52
C ASP A 212 4.75 -8.32 17.34
N CYS A 213 3.49 -8.67 17.54
CA CYS A 213 2.43 -8.61 16.54
C CYS A 213 1.49 -7.41 16.70
N VAL A 214 1.68 -6.58 17.73
CA VAL A 214 0.78 -5.45 18.03
C VAL A 214 1.41 -4.18 17.49
N SER A 215 0.67 -3.43 16.67
CA SER A 215 1.14 -2.12 16.19
C SER A 215 1.20 -1.10 17.33
N ASP A 216 2.23 -0.26 17.31
CA ASP A 216 2.36 0.92 18.19
C ASP A 216 1.17 1.88 18.01
N ASN A 217 0.57 1.88 16.82
CA ASN A 217 -0.65 2.59 16.56
C ASN A 217 -1.85 1.70 16.92
N LEU A 218 -2.45 1.99 18.08
CA LEU A 218 -3.64 1.28 18.59
C LEU A 218 -4.81 1.21 17.59
N SER A 219 -4.86 2.12 16.61
CA SER A 219 -5.89 2.06 15.57
C SER A 219 -5.65 0.94 14.54
N GLU A 220 -4.40 0.54 14.31
CA GLU A 220 -3.99 -0.53 13.39
C GLU A 220 -4.14 -1.94 14.00
N GLY A 221 -4.07 -2.08 15.33
CA GLY A 221 -4.37 -3.34 16.02
C GLY A 221 -3.31 -4.45 15.81
N VAL A 222 -3.74 -5.71 15.83
CA VAL A 222 -2.86 -6.88 15.62
C VAL A 222 -2.58 -7.05 14.14
N CYS A 223 -1.30 -7.17 13.76
CA CYS A 223 -0.84 -7.36 12.38
C CYS A 223 -1.48 -6.36 11.40
N SER A 224 -1.59 -5.09 11.82
CA SER A 224 -2.22 -4.02 11.05
C SER A 224 -3.64 -4.32 10.53
N ARG A 225 -4.35 -5.30 11.12
CA ARG A 225 -5.62 -5.88 10.63
C ARG A 225 -5.53 -6.54 9.24
N HIS A 226 -4.34 -6.90 8.80
CA HIS A 226 -4.06 -7.50 7.49
C HIS A 226 -3.34 -8.84 7.63
N GLY A 227 -3.75 -9.61 8.63
CA GLY A 227 -3.17 -10.90 8.96
C GLY A 227 -3.57 -11.35 10.36
N TYR A 228 -2.94 -12.42 10.83
CA TYR A 228 -3.10 -12.92 12.18
C TYR A 228 -1.74 -13.18 12.84
N CYS A 229 -1.68 -13.04 14.16
CA CYS A 229 -0.47 -13.35 14.93
C CYS A 229 -0.43 -14.83 15.26
N LYS A 230 0.69 -15.50 14.95
CA LYS A 230 0.95 -16.88 15.31
C LYS A 230 2.28 -16.94 16.06
N GLY A 231 2.22 -17.31 17.34
CA GLY A 231 3.35 -17.21 18.26
C GLY A 231 3.84 -15.76 18.41
N ARG A 232 4.92 -15.39 17.70
CA ARG A 232 5.55 -14.05 17.73
C ARG A 232 5.63 -13.38 16.36
N GLN A 233 4.95 -13.92 15.35
CA GLN A 233 5.04 -13.45 13.98
C GLN A 233 3.66 -13.22 13.36
N CYS A 234 3.53 -12.13 12.61
CA CYS A 234 2.36 -11.90 11.78
C CYS A 234 2.43 -12.72 10.50
N ILE A 235 1.36 -13.47 10.24
CA ILE A 235 1.11 -14.13 8.97
C ILE A 235 0.16 -13.22 8.19
N CYS A 236 0.66 -12.60 7.12
CA CYS A 236 -0.07 -11.58 6.38
C CYS A 236 -1.10 -12.16 5.42
N ASP A 237 -2.21 -11.46 5.28
CA ASP A 237 -3.20 -11.70 4.24
C ASP A 237 -2.59 -11.46 2.86
N GLU A 238 -3.19 -12.05 1.84
CA GLU A 238 -2.80 -11.83 0.44
C GLU A 238 -2.83 -10.32 0.10
N GLY A 239 -1.77 -9.83 -0.53
CA GLY A 239 -1.62 -8.40 -0.85
C GLY A 239 -0.97 -7.55 0.25
N TYR A 240 -0.51 -8.16 1.36
CA TYR A 240 0.17 -7.47 2.45
C TYR A 240 1.49 -8.14 2.84
N SER A 241 2.44 -7.34 3.30
CA SER A 241 3.76 -7.74 3.76
C SER A 241 4.28 -6.79 4.84
N GLY A 242 5.50 -7.01 5.32
CA GLY A 242 6.06 -6.26 6.45
C GLY A 242 5.99 -7.06 7.75
N LYS A 243 6.59 -6.54 8.83
CA LYS A 243 6.67 -7.25 10.12
C LYS A 243 5.27 -7.41 10.74
N LEU A 244 4.44 -6.39 10.56
CA LEU A 244 3.10 -6.24 11.08
C LEU A 244 2.06 -6.20 9.95
N CYS A 245 2.38 -6.69 8.75
CA CYS A 245 1.49 -6.63 7.58
C CYS A 245 1.05 -5.21 7.20
N GLU A 246 1.90 -4.24 7.50
CA GLU A 246 1.67 -2.80 7.32
C GLU A 246 1.93 -2.32 5.89
N ILE A 247 2.60 -3.14 5.07
CA ILE A 247 3.00 -2.81 3.71
C ILE A 247 2.03 -3.49 2.73
N THR A 248 1.23 -2.72 2.00
CA THR A 248 0.46 -3.24 0.88
C THR A 248 1.41 -3.62 -0.26
N THR A 249 1.50 -4.92 -0.59
CA THR A 249 2.21 -5.37 -1.79
C THR A 249 1.31 -5.10 -2.97
N LEU A 250 1.59 -4.03 -3.72
CA LEU A 250 0.86 -3.67 -4.93
C LEU A 250 1.23 -4.67 -6.04
N ASP A 251 0.52 -5.79 -6.11
CA ASP A 251 0.52 -6.65 -7.30
C ASP A 251 -0.33 -5.98 -8.36
N CYS A 252 0.33 -5.54 -9.43
CA CYS A 252 -0.35 -4.98 -10.59
C CYS A 252 -1.13 -6.07 -11.32
N GLU A 253 -2.24 -5.70 -11.96
CA GLU A 253 -2.99 -6.63 -12.81
C GLU A 253 -2.11 -7.15 -13.98
N GLU A 254 -2.47 -8.29 -14.61
CA GLU A 254 -1.64 -8.98 -15.63
C GLU A 254 -1.19 -8.08 -16.82
N ASP A 255 -1.93 -7.00 -17.07
CA ASP A 255 -1.73 -6.02 -18.14
C ASP A 255 -1.20 -4.66 -17.62
N GLU A 256 -0.73 -4.62 -16.38
CA GLU A 256 -0.13 -3.46 -15.74
C GLU A 256 1.34 -3.70 -15.37
N THR A 257 2.16 -2.68 -15.51
CA THR A 257 3.58 -2.71 -15.14
C THR A 257 3.77 -1.85 -13.90
N LEU A 258 4.41 -2.42 -12.87
CA LEU A 258 4.81 -1.69 -11.67
C LEU A 258 6.03 -0.82 -11.99
N VAL A 259 5.88 0.51 -11.90
CA VAL A 259 6.97 1.47 -12.05
C VAL A 259 6.97 2.38 -10.84
N ASN A 260 8.07 2.42 -10.09
CA ASN A 260 8.25 3.26 -8.90
C ASN A 260 7.12 3.11 -7.85
N GLY A 261 6.60 1.89 -7.66
CA GLY A 261 5.54 1.61 -6.68
C GLY A 261 4.13 1.97 -7.15
N VAL A 262 3.94 2.29 -8.43
CA VAL A 262 2.64 2.60 -9.04
C VAL A 262 2.41 1.69 -10.24
N CYS A 263 1.21 1.12 -10.36
CA CYS A 263 0.82 0.31 -11.51
C CYS A 263 0.35 1.20 -12.66
N TYR A 264 0.93 0.99 -13.84
CA TYR A 264 0.54 1.67 -15.07
C TYR A 264 0.09 0.63 -16.10
N PRO A 265 -0.99 0.88 -16.86
CA PRO A 265 -1.34 0.03 -17.99
C PRO A 265 -0.17 -0.11 -18.95
N THR A 266 0.26 -1.35 -19.21
CA THR A 266 1.42 -1.66 -20.04
C THR A 266 1.26 -1.09 -21.45
N ALA A 267 0.03 -1.13 -21.98
CA ALA A 267 -0.30 -0.57 -23.28
C ALA A 267 -0.07 0.96 -23.36
N CYS A 268 -0.19 1.68 -22.24
CA CYS A 268 0.02 3.13 -22.20
C CYS A 268 1.49 3.53 -22.01
N LEU A 269 2.36 2.63 -21.54
CA LEU A 269 3.75 2.94 -21.23
C LEU A 269 4.58 3.01 -22.51
N THR A 270 5.09 4.20 -22.83
CA THR A 270 5.95 4.42 -24.00
C THR A 270 7.42 4.44 -23.63
N ASN A 271 7.79 5.04 -22.49
CA ASN A 271 9.15 5.03 -21.98
C ASN A 271 9.15 5.29 -20.46
N TYR A 272 10.09 4.74 -19.72
CA TYR A 272 10.25 5.04 -18.30
C TYR A 272 11.69 4.84 -17.82
N THR A 273 12.07 5.60 -16.79
CA THR A 273 13.32 5.48 -16.04
C THR A 273 12.99 5.51 -14.54
N GLU A 274 14.00 5.41 -13.67
CA GLU A 274 13.81 5.55 -12.22
C GLU A 274 13.17 6.89 -11.80
N SER A 275 13.25 7.93 -12.64
CA SER A 275 12.76 9.28 -12.30
C SER A 275 11.64 9.81 -13.19
N ASP A 276 11.43 9.24 -14.37
CA ASP A 276 10.47 9.75 -15.36
C ASP A 276 9.62 8.62 -15.96
N VAL A 277 8.31 8.87 -16.12
CA VAL A 277 7.37 7.95 -16.78
C VAL A 277 6.68 8.70 -17.92
N VAL A 278 6.81 8.19 -19.14
CA VAL A 278 6.20 8.74 -20.36
C VAL A 278 5.07 7.81 -20.82
N LEU A 279 3.85 8.32 -20.74
CA LEU A 279 2.65 7.62 -21.22
C LEU A 279 2.20 8.18 -22.57
N CYS A 280 1.69 7.32 -23.44
CA CYS A 280 1.05 7.71 -24.71
C CYS A 280 1.90 8.69 -25.54
N SER A 281 3.19 8.36 -25.68
CA SER A 281 4.22 9.15 -26.37
C SER A 281 4.39 10.59 -25.86
N GLY A 282 3.88 10.91 -24.66
CA GLY A 282 3.92 12.25 -24.07
C GLY A 282 2.95 13.25 -24.71
N VAL A 283 2.10 12.81 -25.63
CA VAL A 283 1.13 13.65 -26.36
C VAL A 283 -0.31 13.24 -26.09
N GLY A 284 -0.55 11.96 -25.80
CA GLY A 284 -1.86 11.44 -25.45
C GLY A 284 -2.10 11.37 -23.95
N THR A 285 -3.33 11.01 -23.58
CA THR A 285 -3.71 10.74 -22.19
C THR A 285 -4.07 9.28 -22.01
N CYS A 286 -3.48 8.58 -21.04
CA CYS A 286 -3.84 7.20 -20.73
C CYS A 286 -5.16 7.12 -19.96
N ASN A 287 -6.10 6.28 -20.42
CA ASN A 287 -7.27 5.92 -19.64
C ASN A 287 -6.97 4.67 -18.81
N PHE A 288 -6.70 4.84 -17.51
CA PHE A 288 -6.34 3.74 -16.62
C PHE A 288 -7.40 2.64 -16.52
N ARG A 289 -8.69 2.96 -16.64
CA ARG A 289 -9.75 1.93 -16.58
C ARG A 289 -9.88 1.11 -17.85
N ARG A 290 -9.67 1.74 -19.01
CA ARG A 290 -9.77 1.08 -20.32
C ARG A 290 -8.43 0.57 -20.83
N LYS A 291 -7.33 0.98 -20.19
CA LYS A 291 -5.96 0.58 -20.49
C LYS A 291 -5.57 0.91 -21.93
N GLU A 292 -6.03 2.07 -22.41
CA GLU A 292 -5.85 2.56 -23.77
C GLU A 292 -5.42 4.04 -23.76
N CYS A 293 -4.62 4.43 -24.75
CA CYS A 293 -4.28 5.84 -24.96
C CYS A 293 -5.39 6.55 -25.72
N LYS A 294 -5.77 7.73 -25.23
CA LYS A 294 -6.59 8.69 -25.98
C LYS A 294 -5.66 9.70 -26.64
N CYS A 295 -5.56 9.62 -27.96
CA CYS A 295 -4.73 10.51 -28.76
C CYS A 295 -5.45 11.82 -29.12
N PRO A 296 -4.72 12.94 -29.24
CA PRO A 296 -5.21 14.14 -29.91
C PRO A 296 -5.55 13.85 -31.38
N THR A 297 -6.37 14.69 -32.01
CA THR A 297 -6.89 14.49 -33.37
C THR A 297 -5.78 14.25 -34.41
N GLU A 298 -4.65 14.94 -34.27
CA GLU A 298 -3.52 14.89 -35.19
C GLU A 298 -2.66 13.63 -35.01
N TYR A 299 -2.89 12.84 -33.97
CA TYR A 299 -2.10 11.66 -33.60
C TYR A 299 -2.94 10.37 -33.63
N ALA A 300 -2.28 9.26 -33.94
CA ALA A 300 -2.85 7.93 -34.05
C ALA A 300 -1.87 6.86 -33.54
N GLY A 301 -2.31 5.61 -33.52
CA GLY A 301 -1.56 4.49 -32.94
C GLY A 301 -1.99 4.19 -31.51
N ASP A 302 -1.64 3.00 -31.02
CA ASP A 302 -2.06 2.53 -29.69
C ASP A 302 -1.40 3.34 -28.56
N GLN A 303 -0.27 4.00 -28.86
CA GLN A 303 0.47 4.87 -27.94
C GLN A 303 0.62 6.31 -28.47
N CYS A 304 -0.20 6.71 -29.43
CA CYS A 304 -0.15 8.04 -30.07
C CYS A 304 1.19 8.37 -30.75
N GLU A 305 1.88 7.36 -31.25
CA GLU A 305 3.21 7.44 -31.84
C GLU A 305 3.19 7.78 -33.35
N LEU A 306 2.04 7.66 -33.99
CA LEU A 306 1.83 7.91 -35.42
C LEU A 306 1.09 9.23 -35.64
N CYS A 307 1.20 9.81 -36.83
CA CYS A 307 0.33 10.90 -37.24
C CYS A 307 -0.95 10.34 -37.87
N SER A 308 -2.08 10.99 -37.56
CA SER A 308 -3.36 10.73 -38.23
C SER A 308 -3.28 11.04 -39.73
N SER A 309 -4.19 10.49 -40.54
CA SER A 309 -4.21 10.70 -41.99
C SER A 309 -4.33 12.17 -42.44
N GLY A 310 -4.86 13.04 -41.58
CA GLY A 310 -4.96 14.49 -41.81
C GLY A 310 -3.77 15.30 -41.27
N ALA A 311 -2.69 14.66 -40.81
CA ALA A 311 -1.54 15.33 -40.22
C ALA A 311 -0.21 14.81 -40.80
N THR A 312 0.79 15.69 -40.81
CA THR A 312 2.14 15.41 -41.29
C THR A 312 3.15 15.63 -40.17
N ARG A 313 4.20 14.79 -40.12
CA ARG A 313 5.23 14.91 -39.10
C ARG A 313 6.24 16.00 -39.43
N VAL A 314 6.33 17.02 -38.60
CA VAL A 314 7.29 18.14 -38.70
C VAL A 314 7.99 18.30 -37.35
N ASP A 315 9.33 18.28 -37.34
CA ASP A 315 10.16 18.41 -36.13
C ASP A 315 9.75 17.51 -34.95
N GLY A 316 9.29 16.30 -35.24
CA GLY A 316 8.87 15.32 -34.24
C GLY A 316 7.42 15.46 -33.74
N ALA A 317 6.68 16.49 -34.17
CA ALA A 317 5.27 16.68 -33.86
C ALA A 317 4.37 16.38 -35.08
N CYS A 318 3.14 15.93 -34.84
CA CYS A 318 2.14 15.80 -35.89
C CYS A 318 1.40 17.12 -36.03
N VAL A 319 1.46 17.72 -37.22
CA VAL A 319 0.86 19.02 -37.53
C VAL A 319 -0.24 18.80 -38.56
N ASP A 320 -1.41 19.41 -38.31
CA ASP A 320 -2.54 19.35 -39.25
C ASP A 320 -2.13 19.84 -40.64
N ASN A 321 -2.49 19.07 -41.67
CA ASN A 321 -2.12 19.35 -43.06
C ASN A 321 -2.62 20.71 -43.56
N ALA A 322 -3.68 21.29 -42.96
CA ALA A 322 -4.15 22.63 -43.31
C ALA A 322 -3.13 23.73 -42.97
N CYS A 323 -2.24 23.50 -42.01
CA CYS A 323 -1.19 24.45 -41.63
C CYS A 323 0.14 24.19 -42.35
N ILE A 324 0.23 23.13 -43.17
CA ILE A 324 1.43 22.76 -43.90
C ILE A 324 1.43 23.49 -45.25
N THR A 325 2.56 24.08 -45.60
CA THR A 325 2.78 24.70 -46.91
C THR A 325 3.98 24.06 -47.59
N ASP A 326 3.82 23.73 -48.88
CA ASP A 326 4.91 23.24 -49.73
C ASP A 326 5.79 24.41 -50.16
N GLU A 327 7.09 24.32 -49.87
CA GLU A 327 8.07 25.31 -50.27
C GLU A 327 8.62 25.02 -51.68
N PRO A 328 9.08 26.04 -52.42
CA PRO A 328 9.61 25.86 -53.77
C PRO A 328 10.79 24.89 -53.90
N ASP A 329 11.55 24.68 -52.80
CA ASP A 329 12.67 23.75 -52.74
C ASP A 329 12.26 22.30 -52.44
N GLY A 330 10.96 22.04 -52.31
CA GLY A 330 10.39 20.73 -51.98
C GLY A 330 10.42 20.41 -50.48
N SER A 331 10.86 21.35 -49.62
CA SER A 331 10.63 21.26 -48.19
C SER A 331 9.19 21.63 -47.83
N ILE A 332 8.80 21.33 -46.59
CA ILE A 332 7.50 21.72 -46.04
C ILE A 332 7.72 22.65 -44.87
N SER A 333 6.85 23.64 -44.71
CA SER A 333 6.89 24.57 -43.59
C SER A 333 5.53 24.65 -42.89
N VAL A 334 5.54 25.08 -41.62
CA VAL A 334 4.31 25.31 -40.85
C VAL A 334 3.98 26.78 -40.91
N CYS A 335 2.78 27.11 -41.40
CA CYS A 335 2.29 28.48 -41.53
C CYS A 335 3.22 29.35 -42.38
N ASN A 336 3.63 28.87 -43.57
CA ASN A 336 4.58 29.56 -44.47
C ASN A 336 5.90 29.91 -43.77
N GLY A 337 6.38 29.04 -42.87
CA GLY A 337 7.62 29.26 -42.10
C GLY A 337 7.55 30.32 -41.00
N HIS A 338 6.43 31.04 -40.87
CA HIS A 338 6.33 32.24 -40.04
C HIS A 338 5.26 32.13 -38.93
N GLY A 339 4.93 30.93 -38.48
CA GLY A 339 3.97 30.74 -37.40
C GLY A 339 3.96 29.36 -36.77
N LYS A 340 2.98 29.16 -35.88
CA LYS A 340 2.65 27.86 -35.27
C LYS A 340 1.21 27.49 -35.57
N CYS A 341 0.96 26.25 -35.95
CA CYS A 341 -0.40 25.73 -36.06
C CYS A 341 -1.03 25.61 -34.68
N VAL A 342 -2.23 26.13 -34.49
CA VAL A 342 -2.97 26.09 -33.23
C VAL A 342 -4.43 25.74 -33.48
N GLN A 343 -5.04 25.01 -32.55
CA GLN A 343 -6.47 24.72 -32.59
C GLN A 343 -7.27 25.86 -31.94
N SER A 344 -8.38 26.26 -32.57
CA SER A 344 -9.36 27.20 -32.03
C SER A 344 -10.32 26.49 -31.07
N GLU A 345 -11.04 27.26 -30.25
CA GLU A 345 -12.09 26.75 -29.35
C GLU A 345 -13.21 26.00 -30.10
N SER A 346 -13.42 26.34 -31.38
CA SER A 346 -14.37 25.68 -32.29
C SER A 346 -13.84 24.35 -32.88
N GLY A 347 -12.64 23.91 -32.52
CA GLY A 347 -11.97 22.74 -33.09
C GLY A 347 -11.32 22.98 -34.46
N SER A 348 -11.52 24.16 -35.07
CA SER A 348 -10.89 24.54 -36.33
C SER A 348 -9.43 24.93 -36.13
N VAL A 349 -8.53 24.43 -36.99
CA VAL A 349 -7.11 24.80 -36.97
C VAL A 349 -6.88 26.17 -37.61
N ARG A 350 -5.91 26.90 -37.09
CA ARG A 350 -5.47 28.20 -37.62
C ARG A 350 -3.99 28.42 -37.36
N CYS A 351 -3.38 29.32 -38.11
CA CYS A 351 -2.03 29.75 -37.84
C CYS A 351 -1.99 30.86 -36.77
N ARG A 352 -0.99 30.77 -35.89
CA ARG A 352 -0.59 31.85 -34.99
C ARG A 352 0.75 32.37 -35.45
N CYS A 353 0.74 33.52 -36.11
CA CYS A 353 1.93 34.10 -36.73
C CYS A 353 2.94 34.61 -35.70
N SER A 354 4.22 34.51 -36.08
CA SER A 354 5.36 35.08 -35.39
C SER A 354 5.30 36.61 -35.37
N LYS A 355 6.09 37.23 -34.50
CA LYS A 355 6.19 38.69 -34.43
C LYS A 355 6.65 39.25 -35.78
N GLY A 356 5.98 40.30 -36.26
CA GLY A 356 6.23 40.90 -37.59
C GLY A 356 5.33 40.37 -38.71
N TYR A 357 4.64 39.26 -38.47
CA TYR A 357 3.75 38.63 -39.45
C TYR A 357 2.27 38.83 -39.09
N GLY A 358 1.43 38.90 -40.12
CA GLY A 358 -0.02 39.01 -40.06
C GLY A 358 -0.69 37.82 -40.73
N LEU A 359 -1.89 37.49 -40.27
CA LEU A 359 -2.74 36.51 -40.95
C LEU A 359 -3.35 37.16 -42.20
N LEU A 360 -3.06 36.61 -43.37
CA LEU A 360 -3.78 36.96 -44.60
C LEU A 360 -5.16 36.30 -44.61
N ASP A 361 -5.19 35.03 -44.22
CA ASP A 361 -6.37 34.21 -44.02
C ASP A 361 -6.21 33.38 -42.72
N THR A 362 -6.97 32.30 -42.52
CA THR A 362 -6.88 31.47 -41.31
C THR A 362 -5.58 30.66 -41.20
N LEU A 363 -4.83 30.45 -42.28
CA LEU A 363 -3.73 29.48 -42.40
C LEU A 363 -2.42 30.11 -42.92
N THR A 364 -2.46 31.33 -43.46
CA THR A 364 -1.33 31.96 -44.13
C THR A 364 -0.76 33.12 -43.31
N CYS A 365 0.51 33.01 -42.92
CA CYS A 365 1.26 34.08 -42.25
C CYS A 365 2.13 34.82 -43.26
N VAL A 366 1.88 36.11 -43.45
CA VAL A 366 2.62 36.97 -44.38
C VAL A 366 3.23 38.13 -43.60
N SER A 367 4.38 38.64 -44.04
CA SER A 367 5.02 39.79 -43.42
C SER A 367 4.08 40.98 -43.41
N ARG A 368 3.97 41.69 -42.29
CA ARG A 368 3.13 42.89 -42.20
C ARG A 368 3.62 44.01 -43.12
N HIS A 369 4.89 44.00 -43.49
CA HIS A 369 5.48 44.93 -44.46
C HIS A 369 5.06 44.67 -45.91
N CYS A 370 4.43 43.53 -46.17
CA CYS A 370 3.88 43.20 -47.50
C CYS A 370 2.36 43.31 -47.54
N ILE A 371 1.69 43.50 -46.40
CA ILE A 371 0.23 43.54 -46.30
C ILE A 371 -0.23 44.99 -46.14
N SER A 372 -0.95 45.50 -47.14
CA SER A 372 -1.58 46.82 -47.07
C SER A 372 -2.70 46.87 -46.03
N THR A 373 -3.20 48.07 -45.71
CA THR A 373 -4.33 48.27 -44.77
C THR A 373 -5.62 47.56 -45.17
N SER A 374 -5.73 47.12 -46.42
CA SER A 374 -6.87 46.35 -46.95
C SER A 374 -6.65 44.84 -46.92
N SER A 375 -5.62 44.35 -46.21
CA SER A 375 -5.21 42.95 -46.16
C SER A 375 -4.83 42.36 -47.53
N ILE A 376 -4.33 43.20 -48.43
CA ILE A 376 -3.87 42.80 -49.77
C ILE A 376 -2.35 42.70 -49.75
N VAL A 377 -1.82 41.54 -50.15
CA VAL A 377 -0.37 41.33 -50.30
C VAL A 377 0.11 41.99 -51.58
N CYS A 378 1.06 42.93 -51.45
CA CYS A 378 1.70 43.63 -52.56
C CYS A 378 0.73 44.12 -53.65
N GLY A 379 -0.43 44.64 -53.23
CA GLY A 379 -1.41 45.25 -54.15
C GLY A 379 -2.02 44.28 -55.19
N HIS A 380 -1.76 42.97 -55.08
CA HIS A 380 -1.91 41.97 -56.15
C HIS A 380 -1.06 42.21 -57.41
N HIS A 381 -0.06 43.09 -57.32
CA HIS A 381 0.81 43.51 -58.42
C HIS A 381 2.28 43.29 -58.06
N GLY A 382 2.56 42.22 -57.32
CA GLY A 382 3.90 41.87 -56.90
C GLY A 382 3.94 40.65 -55.99
N VAL A 383 5.14 40.25 -55.61
CA VAL A 383 5.42 39.13 -54.71
C VAL A 383 6.16 39.62 -53.46
N CYS A 384 5.81 39.07 -52.28
CA CYS A 384 6.51 39.39 -51.04
C CYS A 384 7.79 38.54 -50.94
N VAL A 385 8.94 39.20 -50.94
CA VAL A 385 10.26 38.56 -50.85
C VAL A 385 11.05 39.30 -49.77
N ASP A 386 11.62 38.57 -48.80
CA ASP A 386 12.44 39.12 -47.72
C ASP A 386 11.83 40.35 -47.00
N ASP A 387 10.56 40.23 -46.58
CA ASP A 387 9.78 41.29 -45.90
C ASP A 387 9.54 42.56 -46.73
N ALA A 388 9.66 42.50 -48.06
CA ALA A 388 9.35 43.61 -48.96
C ALA A 388 8.59 43.17 -50.22
N CYS A 389 7.80 44.07 -50.79
CA CYS A 389 7.12 43.81 -52.05
C CYS A 389 8.05 44.03 -53.24
N GLN A 390 8.21 43.00 -54.06
CA GLN A 390 8.80 43.09 -55.38
C GLN A 390 7.67 43.27 -56.41
N CYS A 391 7.52 44.48 -56.94
CA CYS A 391 6.43 44.83 -57.83
C CYS A 391 6.62 44.30 -59.25
N ASP A 392 5.48 43.98 -59.89
CA ASP A 392 5.38 43.66 -61.30
C ASP A 392 5.71 44.88 -62.17
N ASP A 393 6.09 44.64 -63.42
CA ASP A 393 6.45 45.71 -64.37
C ASP A 393 5.34 46.78 -64.49
N GLY A 394 5.73 48.04 -64.24
CA GLY A 394 4.84 49.20 -64.31
C GLY A 394 4.09 49.51 -63.01
N PHE A 395 4.33 48.76 -61.94
CA PHE A 395 3.84 49.06 -60.60
C PHE A 395 4.98 49.46 -59.66
N SER A 396 4.68 50.38 -58.75
CA SER A 396 5.63 50.90 -57.75
C SER A 396 4.91 51.21 -56.43
N GLY A 397 5.66 51.63 -55.41
CA GLY A 397 5.14 51.85 -54.05
C GLY A 397 5.62 50.80 -53.05
N GLU A 398 5.33 51.00 -51.76
CA GLU A 398 5.71 50.07 -50.69
C GLU A 398 4.96 48.74 -50.80
N TYR A 399 3.72 48.80 -51.29
CA TYR A 399 2.81 47.67 -51.47
C TYR A 399 2.40 47.50 -52.94
N CYS A 400 3.15 48.04 -53.91
CA CYS A 400 2.83 48.00 -55.35
C CYS A 400 1.46 48.64 -55.69
N GLU A 401 1.09 49.69 -54.97
CA GLU A 401 -0.19 50.38 -55.08
C GLU A 401 -0.24 51.46 -56.17
N ASP A 402 0.92 51.90 -56.66
CA ASP A 402 1.03 52.91 -57.71
C ASP A 402 1.24 52.24 -59.07
N TYR A 403 0.63 52.81 -60.11
CA TYR A 403 0.83 52.40 -61.49
C TYR A 403 1.54 53.50 -62.27
N ASP A 404 2.78 53.24 -62.70
CA ASP A 404 3.68 54.25 -63.25
C ASP A 404 3.32 54.68 -64.68
N ASN A 405 2.47 53.91 -65.37
CA ASN A 405 2.11 54.14 -66.77
C ASN A 405 0.81 54.94 -66.95
N CYS A 406 0.34 55.68 -65.93
CA CYS A 406 -0.80 56.57 -66.12
C CYS A 406 -0.48 57.74 -67.08
N PRO A 407 -1.44 58.15 -67.94
CA PRO A 407 -1.28 59.33 -68.78
C PRO A 407 -0.98 60.59 -67.97
N ALA A 408 -0.33 61.58 -68.59
CA ALA A 408 -0.02 62.85 -67.94
C ALA A 408 -1.29 63.52 -67.35
N ASN A 409 -1.17 64.04 -66.13
CA ASN A 409 -2.26 64.62 -65.33
C ASN A 409 -3.34 63.62 -64.86
N GLN A 410 -2.97 62.34 -64.72
CA GLN A 410 -3.82 61.31 -64.12
C GLN A 410 -3.08 60.56 -63.02
N GLN A 411 -3.84 60.07 -62.05
CA GLN A 411 -3.36 59.22 -60.96
C GLN A 411 -4.10 57.89 -60.95
N TYR A 412 -3.38 56.82 -60.61
CA TYR A 412 -3.97 55.50 -60.42
C TYR A 412 -4.78 55.48 -59.12
N VAL A 413 -6.10 55.25 -59.23
CA VAL A 413 -7.02 55.17 -58.09
C VAL A 413 -8.04 54.07 -58.35
N LEU A 414 -8.13 53.09 -57.44
CA LEU A 414 -9.10 51.98 -57.49
C LEU A 414 -9.08 51.19 -58.82
N GLY A 415 -7.90 50.94 -59.39
CA GLY A 415 -7.73 50.03 -60.53
C GLY A 415 -7.62 50.69 -61.91
N TYR A 416 -7.72 52.02 -62.01
CA TYR A 416 -7.62 52.76 -63.28
C TYR A 416 -7.06 54.16 -63.09
N CYS A 417 -6.60 54.77 -64.19
CA CYS A 417 -6.08 56.15 -64.19
C CYS A 417 -7.24 57.15 -64.21
N VAL A 418 -7.20 58.09 -63.28
CA VAL A 418 -8.23 59.11 -63.04
C VAL A 418 -7.59 60.49 -63.16
N PRO A 419 -8.19 61.45 -63.87
CA PRO A 419 -7.68 62.83 -63.93
C PRO A 419 -7.41 63.42 -62.55
N ASP A 420 -6.28 64.10 -62.38
CA ASP A 420 -5.83 64.66 -61.08
C ASP A 420 -6.90 65.53 -60.40
N VAL A 421 -7.64 66.29 -61.21
CA VAL A 421 -8.72 67.17 -60.75
C VAL A 421 -9.89 66.42 -60.11
N CYS A 422 -10.01 65.12 -60.38
CA CYS A 422 -11.03 64.24 -59.81
C CYS A 422 -10.51 63.40 -58.64
N VAL A 423 -9.23 63.49 -58.28
CA VAL A 423 -8.63 62.68 -57.22
C VAL A 423 -8.53 63.50 -55.94
N THR A 424 -9.19 63.03 -54.89
CA THR A 424 -9.07 63.56 -53.54
C THR A 424 -8.01 62.77 -52.79
N THR A 425 -6.90 63.43 -52.41
CA THR A 425 -5.86 62.83 -51.57
C THR A 425 -6.05 63.28 -50.12
N TYR A 426 -6.20 62.32 -49.21
CA TYR A 426 -6.36 62.56 -47.78
C TYR A 426 -5.00 62.74 -47.08
N SER A 427 -5.04 63.21 -45.83
CA SER A 427 -3.82 63.53 -45.06
C SER A 427 -2.99 62.30 -44.68
N ASP A 428 -3.58 61.11 -44.73
CA ASP A 428 -2.92 59.82 -44.57
C ASP A 428 -2.43 59.23 -45.91
N GLY A 429 -2.46 60.01 -46.99
CA GLY A 429 -2.01 59.57 -48.32
C GLY A 429 -3.03 58.75 -49.10
N GLN A 430 -4.13 58.31 -48.48
CA GLN A 430 -5.19 57.59 -49.19
C GLN A 430 -5.82 58.47 -50.28
N LYS A 431 -6.10 57.87 -51.44
CA LYS A 431 -6.73 58.54 -52.58
C LYS A 431 -8.14 58.03 -52.79
N ALA A 432 -9.07 58.92 -53.11
CA ALA A 432 -10.42 58.57 -53.52
C ALA A 432 -10.85 59.39 -54.72
N ILE A 433 -11.69 58.79 -55.57
CA ILE A 433 -12.29 59.48 -56.70
C ILE A 433 -13.40 60.37 -56.14
N CYS A 434 -13.30 61.68 -56.34
CA CYS A 434 -14.29 62.66 -55.94
C CYS A 434 -14.74 62.51 -54.48
N GLY A 435 -13.80 62.47 -53.54
CA GLY A 435 -14.07 62.30 -52.10
C GLY A 435 -14.72 60.95 -51.72
N GLY A 436 -14.80 59.99 -52.64
CA GLY A 436 -15.53 58.73 -52.45
C GLY A 436 -17.06 58.89 -52.43
N TYR A 437 -17.56 60.07 -52.82
CA TYR A 437 -19.00 60.41 -52.83
C TYR A 437 -19.44 61.03 -54.17
N GLY A 438 -18.73 60.72 -55.24
CA GLY A 438 -19.04 61.19 -56.58
C GLY A 438 -18.38 60.34 -57.66
N HIS A 439 -18.68 60.70 -58.91
CA HIS A 439 -18.04 60.13 -60.09
C HIS A 439 -17.25 61.22 -60.82
N CYS A 440 -16.11 60.85 -61.41
CA CYS A 440 -15.43 61.75 -62.35
C CYS A 440 -16.15 61.67 -63.70
N VAL A 441 -16.61 62.80 -64.20
CA VAL A 441 -17.32 62.91 -65.47
C VAL A 441 -16.63 63.92 -66.38
N GLU A 442 -16.62 63.65 -67.68
CA GLU A 442 -16.08 64.56 -68.69
C GLU A 442 -17.14 65.59 -69.09
N LYS A 443 -16.81 66.89 -69.00
CA LYS A 443 -17.67 68.00 -69.44
C LYS A 443 -16.97 68.86 -70.50
N GLU A 444 -17.68 69.82 -71.09
CA GLU A 444 -17.13 70.72 -72.11
C GLU A 444 -15.89 71.51 -71.64
N ASP A 445 -15.81 71.82 -70.35
CA ASP A 445 -14.68 72.53 -69.72
C ASP A 445 -13.60 71.59 -69.12
N GLY A 446 -13.70 70.28 -69.38
CA GLY A 446 -12.79 69.23 -68.90
C GLY A 446 -13.39 68.33 -67.81
N PRO A 447 -12.59 67.40 -67.26
CA PRO A 447 -13.03 66.45 -66.25
C PRO A 447 -13.37 67.15 -64.93
N THR A 448 -14.49 66.78 -64.31
CA THR A 448 -14.92 67.30 -63.01
C THR A 448 -15.64 66.24 -62.19
N CYS A 449 -15.69 66.44 -60.88
CA CYS A 449 -16.50 65.62 -60.00
C CYS A 449 -17.99 65.94 -60.09
N GLU A 450 -18.81 64.91 -60.19
CA GLU A 450 -20.26 64.96 -60.04
C GLU A 450 -20.66 64.16 -58.80
N CYS A 451 -21.26 64.85 -57.82
CA CYS A 451 -21.59 64.24 -56.54
C CYS A 451 -22.83 63.37 -56.64
N ILE A 452 -22.82 62.23 -55.96
CA ILE A 452 -23.96 61.32 -55.90
C ILE A 452 -24.72 61.52 -54.58
N LYS A 453 -26.01 61.14 -54.58
CA LYS A 453 -26.91 61.16 -53.40
C LYS A 453 -26.98 62.56 -52.75
N ASP A 454 -26.81 62.62 -51.43
CA ASP A 454 -26.69 63.80 -50.58
C ASP A 454 -25.25 64.36 -50.55
N GLY A 455 -24.47 64.13 -51.61
CA GLY A 455 -23.13 64.69 -51.72
C GLY A 455 -23.18 66.17 -52.16
N ARG A 456 -22.46 67.03 -51.44
CA ARG A 456 -22.26 68.43 -51.81
C ARG A 456 -20.83 68.63 -52.29
N PHE A 457 -20.67 69.37 -53.39
CA PHE A 457 -19.34 69.71 -53.91
C PHE A 457 -18.73 70.84 -53.08
N ILE A 458 -17.71 70.51 -52.29
CA ILE A 458 -17.04 71.45 -51.38
C ILE A 458 -15.53 71.31 -51.58
N ASN A 459 -14.86 72.43 -51.88
CA ASN A 459 -13.40 72.50 -52.01
C ASN A 459 -12.79 71.43 -52.93
N GLY A 460 -13.39 71.19 -54.10
CA GLY A 460 -12.84 70.28 -55.11
C GLY A 460 -13.18 68.80 -54.92
N ALA A 461 -13.96 68.44 -53.90
CA ALA A 461 -14.38 67.06 -53.65
C ALA A 461 -15.87 66.97 -53.33
N CYS A 462 -16.45 65.78 -53.50
CA CYS A 462 -17.81 65.51 -53.06
C CYS A 462 -17.82 65.05 -51.60
N VAL A 463 -18.48 65.83 -50.75
CA VAL A 463 -18.56 65.61 -49.30
C VAL A 463 -20.00 65.25 -48.94
N SER A 464 -20.20 64.16 -48.20
CA SER A 464 -21.53 63.81 -47.67
C SER A 464 -22.03 64.88 -46.70
N GLU A 465 -23.31 65.25 -46.79
CA GLU A 465 -23.96 66.17 -45.84
C GLU A 465 -23.76 65.76 -44.37
N LYS A 466 -23.59 64.46 -44.08
CA LYS A 466 -23.30 63.97 -42.72
C LYS A 466 -21.97 64.46 -42.14
N CYS A 467 -21.02 64.81 -42.98
CA CYS A 467 -19.72 65.34 -42.57
C CYS A 467 -19.71 66.86 -42.45
N ILE A 468 -20.77 67.54 -42.86
CA ILE A 468 -20.85 69.00 -42.85
C ILE A 468 -21.36 69.42 -41.46
N THR A 469 -20.45 69.91 -40.63
CA THR A 469 -20.74 70.29 -39.24
C THR A 469 -21.30 71.69 -39.09
N ASP A 470 -21.09 72.55 -40.10
CA ASP A 470 -21.77 73.83 -40.25
C ASP A 470 -22.09 74.06 -41.74
N THR A 471 -23.36 73.92 -42.09
CA THR A 471 -23.87 74.05 -43.47
C THR A 471 -23.89 75.48 -43.97
N SER A 472 -23.83 76.48 -43.09
CA SER A 472 -23.83 77.90 -43.49
C SER A 472 -22.46 78.37 -43.97
N ASN A 473 -21.40 77.72 -43.47
CA ASN A 473 -20.01 78.03 -43.78
C ASN A 473 -19.28 76.88 -44.49
N ASP A 474 -20.01 75.87 -44.97
CA ASP A 474 -19.49 74.66 -45.62
C ASP A 474 -18.35 73.99 -44.83
N THR A 475 -18.46 74.02 -43.50
CA THR A 475 -17.43 73.48 -42.61
C THR A 475 -17.56 71.97 -42.55
N VAL A 476 -16.50 71.28 -42.98
CA VAL A 476 -16.41 69.82 -42.97
C VAL A 476 -15.68 69.38 -41.71
N CYS A 477 -16.29 68.47 -40.93
CA CYS A 477 -15.70 67.85 -39.75
C CYS A 477 -15.07 68.84 -38.76
N SER A 478 -15.79 69.93 -38.47
CA SER A 478 -15.40 71.01 -37.55
C SER A 478 -14.01 71.60 -37.79
N ASN A 479 -13.47 71.50 -39.01
CA ASN A 479 -12.07 71.82 -39.39
C ASN A 479 -10.99 71.00 -38.66
N ASN A 480 -11.38 69.99 -37.88
CA ASN A 480 -10.48 69.13 -37.11
C ASN A 480 -10.43 67.69 -37.64
N GLY A 481 -10.92 67.45 -38.84
CA GLY A 481 -10.91 66.14 -39.50
C GLY A 481 -11.12 66.22 -41.00
N GLN A 482 -11.19 65.05 -41.65
CA GLN A 482 -11.52 64.91 -43.07
C GLN A 482 -12.71 63.97 -43.25
N CYS A 483 -13.60 64.26 -44.21
CA CYS A 483 -14.70 63.35 -44.51
C CYS A 483 -14.20 62.21 -45.40
N LYS A 484 -14.24 60.97 -44.90
CA LYS A 484 -13.88 59.76 -45.66
C LYS A 484 -15.10 58.86 -45.74
N GLY A 485 -15.61 58.61 -46.95
CA GLY A 485 -16.75 57.69 -47.15
C GLY A 485 -18.04 58.10 -46.42
N GLY A 486 -18.22 59.40 -46.13
CA GLY A 486 -19.37 59.93 -45.41
C GLY A 486 -19.26 59.90 -43.87
N ILE A 487 -18.05 59.67 -43.33
CA ILE A 487 -17.76 59.72 -41.90
C ILE A 487 -16.59 60.68 -41.66
N CYS A 488 -16.68 61.48 -40.60
CA CYS A 488 -15.57 62.34 -40.19
C CYS A 488 -14.45 61.53 -39.51
N ASP A 489 -13.29 61.52 -40.17
CA ASP A 489 -12.02 61.03 -39.64
C ASP A 489 -11.32 62.17 -38.90
N CYS A 490 -11.31 62.09 -37.58
CA CYS A 490 -10.93 63.20 -36.70
C CYS A 490 -9.47 63.12 -36.29
N LYS A 491 -8.82 64.29 -36.16
CA LYS A 491 -7.52 64.41 -35.50
C LYS A 491 -7.62 63.94 -34.04
N SER A 492 -6.52 63.45 -33.51
CA SER A 492 -6.45 62.97 -32.12
C SER A 492 -6.84 64.09 -31.13
N GLY A 493 -7.68 63.75 -30.16
CA GLY A 493 -8.17 64.68 -29.11
C GLY A 493 -9.56 65.28 -29.35
N TYR A 494 -10.19 65.04 -30.50
CA TYR A 494 -11.53 65.54 -30.83
C TYR A 494 -12.61 64.46 -30.74
N LYS A 495 -13.88 64.86 -30.61
CA LYS A 495 -15.00 63.91 -30.50
C LYS A 495 -15.16 63.06 -31.76
N PRO A 496 -15.34 61.74 -31.65
CA PRO A 496 -15.60 60.87 -32.81
C PRO A 496 -16.80 61.34 -33.63
N HIS A 497 -16.72 61.16 -34.95
CA HIS A 497 -17.77 61.44 -35.95
C HIS A 497 -18.14 62.91 -36.21
N THR A 498 -17.82 63.85 -35.33
CA THR A 498 -18.05 65.30 -35.55
C THR A 498 -16.78 66.14 -35.53
N CYS A 499 -15.71 65.61 -34.94
CA CYS A 499 -14.44 66.29 -34.68
C CYS A 499 -14.58 67.64 -33.95
N ALA A 500 -15.65 67.76 -33.17
CA ALA A 500 -15.94 68.92 -32.35
C ALA A 500 -15.16 68.90 -31.03
#